data_AF-A0A164QKW0-F1
#
_entry.id   AF-A0A164QKW0-F1
#
_cell.length_a   1.000
_cell.length_b   1.000
_cell.length_c   1.000
_cell.angle_alpha   90.00
_cell.angle_beta   90.00
_cell.angle_gamma   90.00
#
_symmetry.space_group_name_H-M   'P 1'
#
loop_
_entity.id
_entity.type
_entity.pdbx_description
1 polymer ?
#
loop_
_entity_poly.entity_id
_entity_poly.type
_entity_poly.pdbx_seq_one_letter_code
_entity_poly.pdbx_strand_id
1 'polypeptide(L)'
;MHWLRSPAPNPRKIYRLLDLLPETRTYICCPKCFACYPEDTVERRCTFRTARQSPACGTPLFKTKYPDRPIRKYVHQDLSHWLARLLARPDMEAIMDARTRRVMDDPPTDMQDIWDGDVFRNFKDDDGSLFFVDGKEGRYAFSLNVDGFNPEGNRHGGRAASVEAIYMVCPNLPPSLRYKVENVYVAGLVP
;
A
#
# COMPACT_ATOMS: atom_id res chain seq x y z
N MET A 1 25.18 -11.05 -18.58
CA MET A 1 23.88 -11.32 -17.91
C MET A 1 23.26 -12.59 -18.47
N HIS A 2 23.58 -13.77 -17.92
CA HIS A 2 23.18 -15.09 -18.45
C HIS A 2 21.70 -15.46 -18.17
N TRP A 3 21.01 -14.70 -17.31
CA TRP A 3 19.65 -15.00 -16.83
C TRP A 3 18.52 -14.62 -17.80
N LEU A 4 18.79 -13.84 -18.86
CA LEU A 4 17.78 -13.46 -19.86
C LEU A 4 17.40 -14.62 -20.81
N ARG A 5 18.17 -15.70 -20.84
CA ARG A 5 17.96 -16.85 -21.75
C ARG A 5 17.30 -18.07 -21.08
N SER A 6 17.07 -18.03 -19.77
CA SER A 6 16.37 -19.07 -19.01
C SER A 6 15.50 -18.39 -17.97
N PRO A 7 14.16 -18.36 -18.11
CA PRO A 7 13.29 -17.77 -17.10
C PRO A 7 13.55 -18.46 -15.75
N ALA A 8 13.77 -17.68 -14.69
CA ALA A 8 14.02 -18.26 -13.38
C ALA A 8 12.83 -19.16 -12.99
N PRO A 9 13.07 -20.36 -12.42
CA PRO A 9 12.00 -21.31 -12.03
C PRO A 9 10.98 -20.73 -11.04
N ASN A 10 11.25 -19.55 -10.45
CA ASN A 10 10.35 -18.86 -9.56
C ASN A 10 10.58 -17.33 -9.61
N PRO A 11 9.65 -16.54 -10.16
CA PRO A 11 9.79 -15.07 -10.23
C PRO A 11 9.91 -14.42 -8.85
N ARG A 12 9.45 -15.05 -7.76
CA ARG A 12 9.63 -14.55 -6.38
C ARG A 12 11.10 -14.44 -5.99
N LYS A 13 11.97 -15.31 -6.52
CA LYS A 13 13.42 -15.21 -6.26
C LYS A 13 14.01 -13.99 -6.95
N ILE A 14 13.55 -13.67 -8.17
CA ILE A 14 13.95 -12.46 -8.89
C ILE A 14 13.48 -11.22 -8.14
N TYR A 15 12.21 -11.17 -7.72
CA TYR A 15 11.69 -10.03 -6.97
C TYR A 15 12.43 -9.78 -5.65
N ARG A 16 12.84 -10.84 -4.95
CA ARG A 16 13.70 -10.71 -3.76
C ARG A 16 15.10 -10.20 -4.10
N LEU A 17 15.74 -10.75 -5.14
CA LEU A 17 17.09 -10.37 -5.54
C LEU A 17 17.16 -8.90 -5.98
N LEU A 18 16.11 -8.44 -6.68
CA LEU A 18 15.98 -7.06 -7.16
C LEU A 18 15.35 -6.12 -6.12
N ASP A 19 15.06 -6.61 -4.92
CA ASP A 19 14.39 -5.85 -3.85
C ASP A 19 13.12 -5.12 -4.35
N LEU A 20 12.25 -5.86 -5.05
CA LEU A 20 10.97 -5.38 -5.60
C LEU A 20 9.77 -5.81 -4.76
N LEU A 21 9.99 -6.57 -3.68
CA LEU A 21 8.93 -6.96 -2.77
C LEU A 21 8.67 -5.84 -1.75
N PRO A 22 7.41 -5.64 -1.33
CA PRO A 22 7.11 -4.66 -0.30
C PRO A 22 7.75 -5.07 1.02
N GLU A 23 8.39 -4.11 1.69
CA GLU A 23 8.84 -4.26 3.07
C GLU A 23 7.68 -3.97 4.03
N THR A 24 7.18 -5.03 4.67
CA THR A 24 6.00 -4.97 5.52
C THR A 24 6.29 -5.39 6.95
N ARG A 25 5.53 -4.85 7.90
CA ARG A 25 5.45 -5.32 9.27
C ARG A 25 4.13 -6.06 9.49
N THR A 26 4.21 -7.16 10.24
CA THR A 26 3.02 -7.90 10.65
C THR A 26 2.66 -7.53 12.07
N TYR A 27 1.36 -7.39 12.31
CA TYR A 27 0.77 -7.13 13.62
C TYR A 27 -0.20 -8.25 13.98
N ILE A 28 -0.30 -8.55 15.27
CA ILE A 28 -1.39 -9.35 15.80
C ILE A 28 -2.58 -8.42 16.02
N CYS A 29 -3.70 -8.74 15.39
CA CYS A 29 -4.90 -7.91 15.42
C CYS A 29 -5.97 -8.55 16.29
N CYS A 30 -6.54 -7.79 17.23
CA CYS A 30 -7.65 -8.27 18.05
C CYS A 30 -8.88 -8.56 17.16
N PRO A 31 -9.45 -9.77 17.18
CA PRO A 31 -10.59 -10.11 16.32
C PRO A 31 -11.88 -9.38 16.69
N LYS A 32 -11.95 -8.73 17.87
CA LYS A 32 -13.14 -8.02 18.36
C LYS A 32 -13.07 -6.50 18.16
N CYS A 33 -11.94 -5.86 18.50
CA CYS A 33 -11.81 -4.40 18.47
C CYS A 33 -10.71 -3.88 17.54
N PHE A 34 -10.05 -4.77 16.80
CA PHE A 34 -9.04 -4.44 15.79
C PHE A 34 -7.75 -3.77 16.29
N ALA A 35 -7.59 -3.65 17.62
CA ALA A 35 -6.33 -3.20 18.21
C ALA A 35 -5.16 -4.06 17.73
N CYS A 36 -4.10 -3.41 17.27
CA CYS A 36 -2.90 -4.04 16.72
C CYS A 36 -1.79 -4.09 17.76
N TYR A 37 -1.09 -5.22 17.79
CA TYR A 37 0.04 -5.51 18.67
C TYR A 37 1.23 -5.92 17.80
N PRO A 38 2.48 -5.63 18.21
CA PRO A 38 3.66 -6.18 17.56
C PRO A 38 3.59 -7.71 17.42
N GLU A 39 4.19 -8.29 16.38
CA GLU A 39 4.14 -9.74 16.17
C GLU A 39 4.82 -10.55 17.29
N ASP A 40 5.77 -9.93 18.00
CA ASP A 40 6.51 -10.46 19.15
C ASP A 40 5.89 -10.11 20.52
N THR A 41 4.68 -9.56 20.54
CA THR A 41 3.90 -9.26 21.76
C THR A 41 3.77 -10.49 22.67
N VAL A 42 3.95 -10.29 23.98
CA VAL A 42 3.77 -11.34 25.00
C VAL A 42 2.32 -11.45 25.47
N GLU A 43 1.50 -10.48 25.10
CA GLU A 43 0.12 -10.30 25.48
C GLU A 43 -0.76 -11.40 24.87
N ARG A 44 -1.36 -12.21 25.72
CA ARG A 44 -2.26 -13.31 25.28
C ARG A 44 -3.69 -12.86 25.05
N ARG A 45 -4.06 -11.71 25.64
CA ARG A 45 -5.40 -11.11 25.59
C ARG A 45 -5.27 -9.63 25.28
N CYS A 46 -6.24 -9.12 24.52
CA CYS A 46 -6.31 -7.73 24.13
C CYS A 46 -6.40 -6.81 25.36
N THR A 47 -5.41 -5.93 25.51
CA THR A 47 -5.30 -4.92 26.56
C THR A 47 -5.92 -3.56 26.18
N PHE A 48 -6.32 -3.38 24.92
CA PHE A 48 -6.92 -2.13 24.44
C PHE A 48 -8.13 -1.69 25.26
N ARG A 49 -8.20 -0.39 25.53
CA ARG A 49 -9.29 0.29 26.24
C ARG A 49 -9.77 1.45 25.38
N THR A 50 -11.07 1.53 25.12
CA THR A 50 -11.66 2.62 24.33
C THR A 50 -11.45 3.99 24.99
N ALA A 51 -11.54 4.05 26.31
CA ALA A 51 -11.14 5.21 27.12
C ALA A 51 -10.34 4.74 28.33
N ARG A 52 -9.57 5.64 28.96
CA ARG A 52 -8.66 5.31 30.07
C ARG A 52 -9.34 4.53 31.21
N GLN A 53 -10.59 4.86 31.53
CA GLN A 53 -11.37 4.25 32.61
C GLN A 53 -12.17 3.02 32.17
N SER A 54 -12.30 2.76 30.86
CA SER A 54 -13.03 1.60 30.35
C SER A 54 -12.30 0.29 30.67
N PRO A 55 -13.04 -0.82 30.83
CA PRO A 55 -12.44 -2.13 30.93
C PRO A 55 -11.67 -2.47 29.65
N ALA A 56 -10.60 -3.26 29.80
CA ALA A 56 -9.86 -3.78 28.64
C ALA A 56 -10.73 -4.76 27.84
N CYS A 57 -10.52 -4.80 26.52
CA CYS A 57 -11.26 -5.68 25.61
C CYS A 57 -11.22 -7.16 26.05
N GLY A 58 -10.06 -7.64 26.51
CA GLY A 58 -9.87 -8.97 27.09
C GLY A 58 -9.97 -10.14 26.11
N THR A 59 -10.29 -9.88 24.84
CA THR A 59 -10.45 -10.93 23.82
C THR A 59 -9.13 -11.67 23.60
N PRO A 60 -9.11 -13.02 23.55
CA PRO A 60 -7.90 -13.78 23.24
C PRO A 60 -7.30 -13.34 21.90
N LEU A 61 -5.97 -13.24 21.83
CA LEU A 61 -5.25 -12.89 20.61
C LEU A 61 -4.74 -14.13 19.84
N PHE A 62 -4.63 -15.27 20.53
CA PHE A 62 -4.09 -16.52 20.00
C PHE A 62 -5.11 -17.65 20.12
N LYS A 63 -5.03 -18.59 19.18
CA LYS A 63 -5.79 -19.85 19.24
C LYS A 63 -5.29 -20.68 20.41
N THR A 64 -6.18 -21.44 21.03
CA THR A 64 -5.89 -22.28 22.21
C THR A 64 -5.17 -23.59 21.88
N LYS A 65 -4.96 -23.90 20.59
CA LYS A 65 -4.28 -25.13 20.15
C LYS A 65 -2.80 -24.85 19.90
N TYR A 66 -1.94 -25.79 20.30
CA TYR A 66 -0.51 -25.75 20.00
C TYR A 66 -0.23 -26.04 18.51
N PRO A 67 0.73 -25.36 17.86
CA PRO A 67 1.49 -24.22 18.36
C PRO A 67 0.65 -22.94 18.42
N ASP A 68 1.04 -22.01 19.29
CA ASP A 68 0.39 -20.70 19.42
C ASP A 68 0.35 -19.97 18.08
N ARG A 69 -0.86 -19.82 17.54
CA ARG A 69 -1.11 -19.09 16.30
C ARG A 69 -2.00 -17.90 16.58
N PRO A 70 -1.63 -16.68 16.13
CA PRO A 70 -2.52 -15.54 16.20
C PRO A 70 -3.87 -15.87 15.55
N ILE A 71 -4.96 -15.40 16.17
CA ILE A 71 -6.30 -15.58 15.61
C ILE A 71 -6.43 -14.78 14.32
N ARG A 72 -5.93 -13.55 14.32
CA ARG A 72 -5.94 -12.62 13.19
C ARG A 72 -4.60 -11.87 13.12
N LYS A 73 -4.11 -11.64 11.91
CA LYS A 73 -2.93 -10.82 11.64
C LYS A 73 -3.35 -9.58 10.86
N TYR A 74 -2.55 -8.54 10.85
CA TYR A 74 -2.68 -7.42 9.94
C TYR A 74 -1.29 -7.14 9.38
N VAL A 75 -1.18 -6.95 8.07
CA VAL A 75 0.11 -6.62 7.44
C VAL A 75 0.06 -5.17 7.00
N HIS A 76 1.12 -4.42 7.26
CA HIS A 76 1.22 -3.01 6.95
C HIS A 76 2.57 -2.69 6.32
N GLN A 77 2.58 -1.92 5.24
CA GLN A 77 3.78 -1.28 4.72
C GLN A 77 3.79 0.16 5.24
N ASP A 78 4.93 0.63 5.74
CA ASP A 78 5.08 2.02 6.18
C ASP A 78 5.16 2.96 4.97
N LEU A 79 4.31 4.00 4.94
CA LEU A 79 4.25 4.95 3.83
C LEU A 79 5.56 5.71 3.66
N SER A 80 6.13 6.23 4.74
CA SER A 80 7.35 7.03 4.70
C SER A 80 8.53 6.21 4.16
N HIS A 81 8.64 4.96 4.61
CA HIS A 81 9.65 4.03 4.14
C HIS A 81 9.46 3.67 2.66
N TRP A 82 8.22 3.37 2.24
CA TRP A 82 7.93 3.10 0.84
C TRP A 82 8.20 4.31 -0.06
N LEU A 83 7.78 5.51 0.36
CA LEU A 83 7.98 6.75 -0.39
C LEU A 83 9.46 7.11 -0.48
N ALA A 84 10.22 6.95 0.61
CA ALA A 84 11.67 7.13 0.60
C ALA A 84 12.35 6.20 -0.41
N ARG A 85 11.96 4.91 -0.46
CA ARG A 85 12.45 3.98 -1.48
C ARG A 85 12.04 4.37 -2.90
N LEU A 86 10.82 4.88 -3.08
CA LEU A 86 10.33 5.37 -4.38
C LEU A 86 11.20 6.52 -4.89
N LEU A 87 11.43 7.53 -4.05
CA LEU A 87 12.15 8.78 -4.35
C LEU A 87 13.67 8.59 -4.44
N ALA A 88 14.24 7.63 -3.70
CA ALA A 88 15.67 7.33 -3.75
C ALA A 88 16.12 6.71 -5.08
N ARG A 89 15.19 6.36 -5.98
CA ARG A 89 15.52 5.81 -7.30
C ARG A 89 15.81 6.96 -8.27
N PRO A 90 16.85 6.83 -9.12
CA PRO A 90 17.18 7.86 -10.11
C PRO A 90 15.99 8.26 -10.97
N ASP A 91 15.91 9.56 -11.29
CA ASP A 91 14.93 10.19 -12.17
C ASP A 91 13.46 10.15 -11.70
N MET A 92 13.15 9.47 -10.59
CA MET A 92 11.75 9.30 -10.15
C MET A 92 11.06 10.63 -9.81
N GLU A 93 11.75 11.53 -9.10
CA GLU A 93 11.25 12.87 -8.81
C GLU A 93 11.00 13.63 -10.11
N ALA A 94 11.99 13.69 -11.00
CA ALA A 94 11.89 14.36 -12.29
C ALA A 94 10.73 13.81 -13.16
N ILE A 95 10.52 12.49 -13.17
CA ILE A 95 9.41 11.83 -13.87
C ILE A 95 8.06 12.24 -13.28
N MET A 96 7.94 12.28 -11.96
CA MET A 96 6.70 12.65 -11.27
C MET A 96 6.38 14.13 -11.42
N ASP A 97 7.38 15.00 -11.30
CA ASP A 97 7.23 16.46 -11.43
C ASP A 97 6.93 16.87 -12.87
N ALA A 98 7.44 16.12 -13.86
CA ALA A 98 7.08 16.34 -15.27
C ALA A 98 5.59 16.21 -15.53
N ARG A 99 4.87 15.41 -14.73
CA ARG A 99 3.41 15.31 -14.84
C ARG A 99 2.72 16.54 -14.28
N THR A 100 3.17 17.04 -13.13
CA THR A 100 2.67 18.28 -12.51
C THR A 100 2.81 19.47 -13.46
N ARG A 101 3.95 19.60 -14.17
CA ARG A 101 4.14 20.66 -15.17
C ARG A 101 3.11 20.63 -16.30
N ARG A 102 2.75 19.45 -16.80
CA ARG A 102 1.74 19.31 -17.88
C ARG A 102 0.33 19.76 -17.48
N VAL A 103 -0.01 19.68 -16.20
CA VAL A 103 -1.32 20.14 -15.69
C VAL A 103 -1.48 21.66 -15.84
N MET A 104 -0.35 22.37 -15.79
CA MET A 104 -0.29 23.83 -15.94
C MET A 104 -0.39 24.30 -17.39
N ASP A 105 -0.29 23.38 -18.37
CA ASP A 105 -0.46 23.70 -19.78
C ASP A 105 -1.96 23.83 -20.15
N ASP A 106 -2.22 24.29 -21.38
CA ASP A 106 -3.59 24.36 -21.91
C ASP A 106 -4.28 22.99 -21.85
N PRO A 107 -5.57 22.93 -21.46
CA PRO A 107 -6.29 21.67 -21.35
C PRO A 107 -6.26 20.91 -22.68
N PRO A 108 -5.95 19.61 -22.68
CA PRO A 108 -5.87 18.84 -23.90
C PRO A 108 -7.26 18.72 -24.54
N THR A 109 -7.30 18.69 -25.88
CA THR A 109 -8.54 18.49 -26.64
C THR A 109 -9.17 17.11 -26.37
N ASP A 110 -8.33 16.10 -26.10
CA ASP A 110 -8.73 14.74 -25.77
C ASP A 110 -8.11 14.33 -24.43
N MET A 111 -8.91 13.72 -23.54
CA MET A 111 -8.41 13.16 -22.29
C MET A 111 -7.72 11.83 -22.55
N GLN A 112 -6.42 11.75 -22.25
CA GLN A 112 -5.60 10.54 -22.37
C GLN A 112 -5.32 9.90 -21.02
N ASP A 113 -5.47 10.66 -19.94
CA ASP A 113 -5.05 10.26 -18.61
C ASP A 113 -5.83 11.01 -17.51
N ILE A 114 -5.81 10.50 -16.28
CA ILE A 114 -6.59 11.06 -15.16
C ILE A 114 -6.23 12.52 -14.84
N TRP A 115 -4.98 12.92 -15.07
CA TRP A 115 -4.53 14.31 -14.85
C TRP A 115 -5.12 15.31 -15.84
N ASP A 116 -5.65 14.84 -16.97
CA ASP A 116 -6.32 15.70 -17.94
C ASP A 116 -7.74 16.09 -17.45
N GLY A 117 -8.20 15.46 -16.37
CA GLY A 117 -9.46 15.76 -15.71
C GLY A 117 -9.43 17.05 -14.88
N ASP A 118 -10.61 17.65 -14.74
CA ASP A 118 -10.79 18.94 -14.06
C ASP A 118 -10.28 18.94 -12.61
N VAL A 119 -10.50 17.85 -11.88
CA VAL A 119 -10.14 17.74 -10.45
C VAL A 119 -8.67 18.05 -10.21
N PHE A 120 -7.76 17.47 -10.98
CA PHE A 120 -6.32 17.67 -10.75
C PHE A 120 -5.83 19.05 -11.20
N ARG A 121 -6.46 19.63 -12.21
CA ARG A 121 -6.14 20.98 -12.70
C ARG A 121 -6.60 22.08 -11.76
N ASN A 122 -7.72 21.87 -11.08
CA ASN A 122 -8.38 22.87 -10.25
C ASN A 122 -8.37 22.51 -8.76
N PHE A 123 -7.61 21.48 -8.34
CA PHE A 123 -7.46 21.13 -6.93
C PHE A 123 -6.74 22.27 -6.22
N LYS A 124 -7.40 22.85 -5.20
CA LYS A 124 -6.88 24.00 -4.46
C LYS A 124 -6.26 23.58 -3.13
N ASP A 125 -5.22 24.29 -2.76
CA ASP A 125 -4.63 24.25 -1.42
C ASP A 125 -5.48 25.09 -0.44
N ASP A 126 -5.15 25.04 0.85
CA ASP A 126 -5.89 25.73 1.92
C ASP A 126 -5.90 27.26 1.74
N ASP A 127 -4.91 27.82 1.04
CA ASP A 127 -4.80 29.24 0.70
C ASP A 127 -5.58 29.64 -0.57
N GLY A 128 -6.23 28.68 -1.24
CA GLY A 128 -6.99 28.87 -2.47
C GLY A 128 -6.16 28.87 -3.76
N SER A 129 -4.84 28.73 -3.67
CA SER A 129 -3.94 28.51 -4.81
C SER A 129 -4.06 27.09 -5.36
N LEU A 130 -3.53 26.82 -6.55
CA LEU A 130 -3.53 25.46 -7.09
C LEU A 130 -2.56 24.59 -6.28
N PHE A 131 -3.03 23.41 -5.88
CA PHE A 131 -2.21 22.47 -5.16
C PHE A 131 -1.11 21.91 -6.07
N PHE A 132 -1.42 21.46 -7.28
CA PHE A 132 -0.43 20.84 -8.16
C PHE A 132 0.32 21.91 -8.97
N VAL A 133 1.47 22.34 -8.44
CA VAL A 133 2.36 23.35 -9.06
C VAL A 133 3.80 22.85 -9.09
N ASP A 134 4.58 23.34 -10.05
CA ASP A 134 6.03 23.14 -10.08
C ASP A 134 6.68 23.95 -8.94
N GLY A 135 7.55 23.32 -8.15
CA GLY A 135 8.05 23.92 -6.92
C GLY A 135 9.26 23.20 -6.34
N LYS A 136 9.64 23.59 -5.12
CA LYS A 136 10.77 23.00 -4.38
C LYS A 136 10.41 21.75 -3.58
N GLU A 137 9.13 21.37 -3.56
CA GLU A 137 8.61 20.24 -2.82
C GLU A 137 7.82 19.31 -3.75
N GLY A 138 7.83 18.00 -3.43
CA GLY A 138 7.07 17.01 -4.17
C GLY A 138 5.59 17.06 -3.82
N ARG A 139 4.74 17.32 -4.82
CA ARG A 139 3.28 17.35 -4.67
C ARG A 139 2.64 16.14 -5.36
N TYR A 140 2.36 15.10 -4.58
CA TYR A 140 1.95 13.79 -5.09
C TYR A 140 0.51 13.45 -4.77
N ALA A 141 -0.19 12.94 -5.77
CA ALA A 141 -1.49 12.31 -5.60
C ALA A 141 -1.33 10.80 -5.36
N PHE A 142 -2.32 10.21 -4.70
CA PHE A 142 -2.44 8.77 -4.52
C PHE A 142 -3.87 8.31 -4.79
N SER A 143 -4.05 7.36 -5.69
CA SER A 143 -5.31 6.64 -5.88
C SER A 143 -5.38 5.52 -4.84
N LEU A 144 -6.43 5.49 -4.03
CA LEU A 144 -6.68 4.45 -3.04
C LEU A 144 -7.53 3.34 -3.65
N ASN A 145 -7.06 2.11 -3.53
CA ASN A 145 -7.75 0.90 -3.96
C ASN A 145 -7.92 -0.04 -2.76
N VAL A 146 -9.11 -0.63 -2.65
CA VAL A 146 -9.46 -1.64 -1.64
C VAL A 146 -10.11 -2.80 -2.37
N ASP A 147 -9.49 -3.98 -2.34
CA ASP A 147 -9.95 -5.16 -3.08
C ASP A 147 -9.87 -6.44 -2.25
N GLY A 148 -10.92 -7.25 -2.31
CA GLY A 148 -11.06 -8.51 -1.58
C GLY A 148 -10.79 -9.72 -2.47
N PHE A 149 -9.86 -10.58 -2.07
CA PHE A 149 -9.53 -11.80 -2.81
C PHE A 149 -9.42 -13.02 -1.89
N ASN A 150 -9.61 -14.22 -2.46
CA ASN A 150 -9.35 -15.46 -1.75
C ASN A 150 -7.87 -15.85 -1.90
N PRO A 151 -7.07 -15.82 -0.83
CA PRO A 151 -5.65 -16.17 -0.91
C PRO A 151 -5.40 -17.63 -1.28
N GLU A 152 -6.38 -18.52 -1.06
CA GLU A 152 -6.30 -19.95 -1.42
C GLU A 152 -6.76 -20.21 -2.87
N GLY A 153 -7.22 -19.17 -3.57
CA GLY A 153 -7.77 -19.25 -4.92
C GLY A 153 -9.20 -19.79 -4.98
N ASN A 154 -9.88 -19.52 -6.09
CA ASN A 154 -11.29 -19.85 -6.28
C ASN A 154 -11.49 -21.26 -6.88
N ARG A 155 -10.98 -22.30 -6.20
CA ARG A 155 -11.23 -23.70 -6.60
C ARG A 155 -12.55 -24.21 -6.03
N HIS A 156 -13.35 -24.91 -6.83
CA HIS A 156 -14.55 -25.60 -6.33
C HIS A 156 -14.19 -26.61 -5.25
N GLY A 157 -14.81 -26.50 -4.06
CA GLY A 157 -14.50 -27.30 -2.87
C GLY A 157 -13.24 -26.87 -2.10
N GLY A 158 -12.57 -25.78 -2.51
CA GLY A 158 -11.45 -25.19 -1.79
C GLY A 158 -11.87 -24.47 -0.50
N ARG A 159 -10.91 -24.20 0.39
CA ARG A 159 -11.16 -23.38 1.58
C ARG A 159 -11.52 -21.96 1.15
N ALA A 160 -12.64 -21.46 1.66
CA ALA A 160 -13.01 -20.06 1.52
C ALA A 160 -12.30 -19.24 2.60
N ALA A 161 -11.43 -18.35 2.17
CA ALA A 161 -10.89 -17.25 2.97
C ALA A 161 -11.02 -15.97 2.15
N SER A 162 -11.14 -14.82 2.81
CA SER A 162 -11.12 -13.51 2.15
C SER A 162 -10.02 -12.69 2.81
N VAL A 163 -9.19 -12.05 2.00
CA VAL A 163 -8.22 -11.05 2.43
C VAL A 163 -8.51 -9.80 1.62
N GLU A 164 -8.62 -8.68 2.30
CA GLU A 164 -8.76 -7.36 1.70
C GLU A 164 -7.37 -6.70 1.62
N ALA A 165 -6.94 -6.37 0.41
CA ALA A 165 -5.77 -5.55 0.17
C ALA A 165 -6.17 -4.09 0.06
N ILE A 166 -5.50 -3.25 0.84
CA ILE A 166 -5.50 -1.80 0.72
C ILE A 166 -4.19 -1.43 0.06
N TYR A 167 -4.25 -0.85 -1.14
CA TYR A 167 -3.07 -0.42 -1.87
C TYR A 167 -3.31 0.95 -2.50
N MET A 168 -2.23 1.68 -2.73
CA MET A 168 -2.28 2.96 -3.40
C MET A 168 -1.33 3.00 -4.58
N VAL A 169 -1.71 3.78 -5.59
CA VAL A 169 -0.94 4.02 -6.79
C VAL A 169 -0.73 5.51 -6.95
N CYS A 170 0.50 5.95 -7.20
CA CYS A 170 0.81 7.36 -7.39
C CYS A 170 0.54 7.78 -8.85
N PRO A 171 -0.50 8.59 -9.14
CA PRO A 171 -0.82 8.99 -10.50
C PRO A 171 0.23 9.93 -11.11
N ASN A 172 1.11 10.56 -10.33
CA ASN A 172 2.20 11.39 -10.88
C ASN A 172 3.14 10.58 -11.79
N LEU A 173 3.24 9.27 -11.57
CA LEU A 173 3.93 8.38 -12.51
C LEU A 173 3.19 8.31 -13.85
N PRO A 174 3.86 8.13 -14.99
CA PRO A 174 3.17 7.85 -16.24
C PRO A 174 2.47 6.48 -16.20
N PRO A 175 1.42 6.25 -17.01
CA PRO A 175 0.69 4.97 -17.05
C PRO A 175 1.58 3.73 -17.19
N SER A 176 2.68 3.85 -17.93
CA SER A 176 3.68 2.78 -18.13
C SER A 176 4.43 2.37 -16.85
N LEU A 177 4.41 3.20 -15.80
CA LEU A 177 5.11 2.96 -14.54
C LEU A 177 4.16 2.76 -13.34
N ARG A 178 2.99 3.42 -13.32
CA ARG A 178 2.06 3.44 -12.17
C ARG A 178 1.79 2.08 -11.53
N TYR A 179 1.44 1.09 -12.35
CA TYR A 179 0.97 -0.22 -11.89
C TYR A 179 2.06 -1.31 -11.90
N LYS A 180 3.32 -0.92 -12.10
CA LYS A 180 4.42 -1.86 -11.90
C LYS A 180 4.52 -2.22 -10.42
N VAL A 181 4.81 -3.49 -10.12
CA VAL A 181 4.79 -4.03 -8.75
C VAL A 181 5.67 -3.21 -7.79
N GLU A 182 6.81 -2.73 -8.28
CA GLU A 182 7.75 -1.88 -7.53
C GLU A 182 7.26 -0.45 -7.24
N ASN A 183 6.15 -0.01 -7.85
CA ASN A 183 5.56 1.31 -7.71
C ASN A 183 4.17 1.30 -7.04
N VAL A 184 3.68 0.12 -6.66
CA VAL A 184 2.43 -0.01 -5.90
C VAL A 184 2.76 0.01 -4.41
N TYR A 185 2.12 0.91 -3.67
CA TYR A 185 2.20 0.97 -2.21
C TYR A 185 1.16 0.04 -1.59
N VAL A 186 1.56 -1.01 -0.87
CA VAL A 186 0.62 -1.94 -0.21
C VAL A 186 0.35 -1.47 1.21
N ALA A 187 -0.53 -0.47 1.35
CA ALA A 187 -0.87 0.16 2.62
C ALA A 187 -1.34 -0.84 3.69
N GLY A 188 -2.00 -1.94 3.32
CA GLY A 188 -2.19 -3.04 4.24
C GLY A 188 -2.93 -4.24 3.69
N LEU A 189 -2.86 -5.35 4.43
CA LEU A 189 -3.62 -6.57 4.17
C LEU A 189 -4.45 -6.89 5.42
N VAL A 190 -5.77 -6.86 5.26
CA VAL A 190 -6.78 -7.12 6.29
C VAL A 190 -7.38 -8.50 6.03
N PRO A 191 -7.23 -9.48 6.94
CA PRO A 191 -7.80 -10.82 6.79
C PRO A 191 -9.18 -10.95 7.43
#